data_AF-A0ABD5T4V9-F1
#
_entry.id   AF-A0ABD5T4V9-F1
#
_cell.length_a   1.000
_cell.length_b   1.000
_cell.length_c   1.000
_cell.angle_alpha   90.00
_cell.angle_beta   90.00
_cell.angle_gamma   90.00
#
_symmetry.space_group_name_H-M   'P 1'
#
loop_
_entity.id
_entity.type
_entity.pdbx_description
1 polymer ?
#
loop_
_entity_poly.entity_id
_entity_poly.type
_entity_poly.pdbx_seq_one_letter_code
_entity_poly.pdbx_strand_id
1 'polypeptide(L)'
;EAWVRGTGRHLATLHGAGIVHGDPTTRNVRIAGGSDGEDPESRDDGSGPSGAAARTALIDFGLGYHTGHVEDHAMDLHVFEGSVRATATDPDALIDAFEAGYAAVGDRTVLDRLREVEGRGRYQ
;
A
#
# COMPACT_ATOMS: atom_id res chain seq x y z
N GLU A 1 -0.57 11.95 -1.14
CA GLU A 1 0.32 11.55 -0.03
C GLU A 1 -0.36 10.79 1.11
N ALA A 2 -1.38 11.34 1.79
CA ALA A 2 -1.96 10.69 2.98
C ALA A 2 -2.51 9.28 2.72
N TRP A 3 -3.25 9.08 1.62
CA TRP A 3 -3.81 7.78 1.25
C TRP A 3 -2.72 6.78 0.87
N VAL A 4 -1.71 7.21 0.12
CA VAL A 4 -0.58 6.35 -0.29
C VAL A 4 0.22 5.86 0.91
N ARG A 5 0.47 6.76 1.87
CA ARG A 5 1.06 6.40 3.16
C ARG A 5 0.19 5.40 3.94
N GLY A 6 -1.13 5.54 3.84
CA GLY A 6 -2.09 4.56 4.36
C GLY A 6 -1.93 3.20 3.71
N THR A 7 -1.87 3.15 2.38
CA THR A 7 -1.65 1.91 1.60
C THR A 7 -0.37 1.20 2.04
N GLY A 8 0.75 1.93 2.17
CA GLY A 8 2.01 1.36 2.64
C GLY A 8 1.89 0.69 4.01
N ARG A 9 1.20 1.33 4.97
CA ARG A 9 0.93 0.73 6.29
C ARG A 9 0.06 -0.53 6.20
N HIS A 10 -0.94 -0.53 5.32
CA HIS A 10 -1.82 -1.70 5.16
C HIS A 10 -1.08 -2.89 4.57
N LEU A 11 -0.27 -2.69 3.52
CA LEU A 11 0.56 -3.78 2.97
C LEU A 11 1.56 -4.29 4.00
N ALA A 12 2.21 -3.40 4.76
CA ALA A 12 3.10 -3.82 5.85
C ALA A 12 2.38 -4.65 6.92
N THR A 13 1.14 -4.29 7.26
CA THR A 13 0.31 -5.05 8.22
C THR A 13 -0.03 -6.44 7.68
N LEU A 14 -0.41 -6.53 6.40
CA LEU A 14 -0.70 -7.80 5.72
C LEU A 14 0.54 -8.70 5.68
N HIS A 15 1.68 -8.16 5.24
CA HIS A 15 2.95 -8.87 5.19
C HIS A 15 3.40 -9.35 6.57
N GLY A 16 3.19 -8.55 7.63
CA GLY A 16 3.44 -8.97 9.02
C GLY A 16 2.55 -10.13 9.48
N ALA A 17 1.36 -10.28 8.90
CA ALA A 17 0.48 -11.43 9.08
C ALA A 17 0.77 -12.58 8.10
N GLY A 18 1.81 -12.46 7.27
CA GLY A 18 2.17 -13.41 6.24
C GLY A 18 1.17 -13.48 5.08
N ILE A 19 0.48 -12.39 4.77
CA ILE A 19 -0.49 -12.27 3.67
C ILE A 19 0.11 -11.36 2.60
N VAL A 20 0.13 -11.85 1.35
CA VAL A 20 0.41 -11.06 0.15
C VAL A 20 -0.90 -10.72 -0.54
N HIS A 21 -1.02 -9.51 -1.07
CA HIS A 21 -2.18 -9.07 -1.84
C HIS A 21 -2.17 -9.67 -3.24
N GLY A 22 -1.02 -9.72 -3.90
CA GLY A 22 -0.79 -10.32 -5.22
C GLY A 22 -1.14 -9.42 -6.41
N ASP A 23 -1.92 -8.36 -6.20
CA ASP A 23 -2.24 -7.33 -7.20
C ASP A 23 -2.53 -5.96 -6.55
N PRO A 24 -1.64 -5.41 -5.70
CA PRO A 24 -1.90 -4.16 -5.03
C PRO A 24 -1.70 -2.98 -6.01
N THR A 25 -2.61 -2.76 -6.93
CA THR A 25 -2.57 -1.61 -7.86
C THR A 25 -3.33 -0.42 -7.28
N THR A 26 -3.09 0.79 -7.79
CA THR A 26 -3.87 1.99 -7.42
C THR A 26 -5.38 1.83 -7.63
N ARG A 27 -5.82 0.95 -8.54
CA ARG A 27 -7.25 0.66 -8.79
C ARG A 27 -7.89 -0.22 -7.70
N ASN A 28 -7.06 -0.96 -6.98
CA ASN A 28 -7.44 -1.81 -5.84
C ASN A 28 -7.31 -1.07 -4.50
N VAL A 29 -7.04 0.23 -4.52
CA VAL A 29 -7.08 1.11 -3.35
C VAL A 29 -8.35 1.94 -3.34
N ARG A 30 -9.06 1.95 -2.21
CA ARG A 30 -10.22 2.80 -1.95
C ARG A 30 -9.89 3.87 -0.92
N ILE A 31 -10.36 5.08 -1.18
CA ILE A 31 -10.15 6.25 -0.34
C ILE A 31 -11.52 6.73 0.13
N ALA A 32 -11.74 6.77 1.43
CA ALA A 32 -12.93 7.33 2.05
C ALA A 32 -12.55 8.61 2.83
N GLY A 33 -13.34 9.67 2.70
CA GLY A 33 -13.12 10.93 3.42
C GLY A 33 -12.69 12.13 2.57
N GLY A 34 -12.94 12.11 1.26
CA GLY A 34 -13.12 13.33 0.48
C GLY A 34 -14.59 13.73 0.53
N SER A 35 -14.89 15.01 0.68
CA SER A 35 -16.23 15.58 0.81
C SER A 35 -17.08 15.43 -0.47
N ASP A 36 -17.39 14.21 -0.88
CA ASP A 36 -18.38 13.89 -1.92
C ASP A 36 -19.00 12.51 -1.60
N GLY A 37 -20.12 12.53 -0.88
CA GLY A 37 -20.97 11.35 -0.64
C GLY A 37 -20.79 10.74 0.74
N GLU A 38 -21.56 11.24 1.71
CA GLU A 38 -21.83 10.51 2.96
C GLU A 38 -22.58 9.21 2.65
N ASP A 39 -21.90 8.08 2.80
CA ASP A 39 -22.54 6.78 2.99
C ASP A 39 -23.11 6.73 4.42
N PRO A 40 -24.45 6.72 4.61
CA PRO A 40 -25.07 6.85 5.92
C PRO A 40 -24.98 5.59 6.79
N GLU A 41 -24.34 4.52 6.32
CA GLU A 41 -24.27 3.22 7.02
C GLU A 41 -22.89 2.89 7.63
N SER A 42 -21.91 3.81 7.54
CA SER A 42 -20.64 3.65 8.24
C SER A 42 -20.81 3.96 9.72
N ARG A 43 -21.22 2.97 10.51
CA ARG A 43 -21.23 3.05 11.98
C ARG A 43 -19.81 3.37 12.47
N ASP A 44 -19.63 4.61 12.90
CA ASP A 44 -18.51 5.06 13.69
C ASP A 44 -18.55 4.36 15.06
N ASP A 45 -17.66 3.41 15.29
CA ASP A 45 -17.52 2.71 16.57
C ASP A 45 -16.60 3.45 17.57
N GLY A 46 -16.29 4.72 17.28
CA GLY A 46 -15.77 5.67 18.26
C GLY A 46 -14.37 5.35 18.81
N SER A 47 -13.62 4.43 18.19
CA SER A 47 -12.28 4.03 18.65
C SER A 47 -11.14 4.49 17.74
N GLY A 48 -11.42 5.29 16.70
CA GLY A 48 -10.42 5.87 15.79
C GLY A 48 -10.04 7.33 16.12
N PRO A 49 -8.81 7.78 15.81
CA PRO A 49 -8.36 9.14 16.13
C PRO A 49 -9.20 10.18 15.37
N SER A 50 -9.73 11.14 16.13
CA SER A 50 -10.44 12.32 15.64
C SER A 50 -9.50 13.22 14.84
N GLY A 51 -9.78 13.30 13.56
CA GLY A 51 -9.04 14.03 12.54
C GLY A 51 -9.28 13.24 11.26
N ALA A 52 -10.05 13.78 10.32
CA ALA A 52 -10.46 13.09 9.10
C ALA A 52 -9.25 12.80 8.18
N ALA A 53 -8.36 11.92 8.62
CA ALA A 53 -7.37 11.30 7.79
C ALA A 53 -8.16 10.45 6.80
N ALA A 54 -7.93 10.70 5.51
CA ALA A 54 -8.49 9.89 4.45
C ALA A 54 -8.30 8.41 4.79
N ARG A 55 -9.41 7.70 5.05
CA ARG A 55 -9.40 6.27 5.33
C ARG A 55 -9.04 5.57 4.03
N THR A 56 -8.09 4.64 4.10
CA THR A 56 -7.64 3.87 2.94
C THR A 56 -7.99 2.40 3.17
N ALA A 57 -8.44 1.72 2.12
CA ALA A 57 -8.72 0.29 2.14
C ALA A 57 -8.12 -0.38 0.90
N LEU A 58 -7.59 -1.58 1.09
CA LEU A 58 -7.19 -2.48 0.01
C LEU A 58 -8.36 -3.42 -0.30
N ILE A 59 -8.63 -3.65 -1.58
CA ILE A 59 -9.68 -4.54 -2.06
C ILE A 59 -9.10 -5.51 -3.10
N ASP A 60 -9.88 -6.54 -3.44
CA ASP A 60 -9.52 -7.52 -4.47
C ASP A 60 -8.27 -8.35 -4.15
N PHE A 61 -8.43 -9.28 -3.20
CA PHE A 61 -7.43 -10.28 -2.85
C PHE A 61 -7.54 -11.55 -3.72
N GLY A 62 -8.05 -11.45 -4.95
CA GLY A 62 -8.28 -12.60 -5.83
C GLY A 62 -7.00 -13.38 -6.18
N LEU A 63 -5.85 -12.70 -6.16
CA LEU A 63 -4.50 -13.27 -6.33
C LEU A 63 -3.70 -13.35 -5.04
N GLY A 64 -4.32 -13.05 -3.90
CA GLY A 64 -3.66 -13.04 -2.60
C GLY A 64 -3.38 -14.45 -2.08
N TYR A 65 -2.30 -14.60 -1.33
CA TYR A 65 -1.88 -15.87 -0.76
C TYR A 65 -1.04 -15.66 0.51
N HIS A 66 -0.84 -16.75 1.26
CA HIS A 66 -0.03 -16.73 2.47
C HIS A 66 1.43 -17.11 2.19
N THR A 67 2.35 -16.30 2.68
CA THR A 67 3.80 -16.49 2.55
C THR A 67 4.54 -15.62 3.56
N GLY A 68 5.68 -16.12 4.06
CA GLY A 68 6.64 -15.36 4.86
C GLY A 68 7.88 -14.93 4.07
N HIS A 69 7.89 -15.13 2.74
CA HIS A 69 9.04 -14.81 1.92
C HIS A 69 9.12 -13.31 1.65
N VAL A 70 10.26 -12.71 2.03
CA VAL A 70 10.57 -11.30 1.82
C VAL A 70 10.46 -10.89 0.35
N GLU A 71 10.78 -11.80 -0.57
CA GLU A 71 10.68 -11.54 -2.01
C GLU A 71 9.24 -11.36 -2.47
N ASP A 72 8.30 -12.20 -2.02
CA ASP A 72 6.89 -12.06 -2.38
C ASP A 72 6.31 -10.74 -1.88
N HIS A 73 6.69 -10.34 -0.66
CA HIS A 73 6.32 -9.07 -0.06
C HIS A 73 6.90 -7.89 -0.84
N ALA A 74 8.16 -7.99 -1.29
CA ALA A 74 8.81 -6.96 -2.09
C ALA A 74 8.18 -6.83 -3.47
N MET A 75 7.73 -7.94 -4.07
CA MET A 75 7.01 -7.91 -5.35
C MET A 75 5.66 -7.20 -5.24
N ASP A 76 4.95 -7.35 -4.13
CA ASP A 76 3.72 -6.58 -3.86
C ASP A 76 3.99 -5.07 -3.86
N LEU A 77 5.04 -4.63 -3.16
CA LEU A 77 5.43 -3.21 -3.15
C LEU A 77 5.81 -2.73 -4.55
N HIS A 78 6.58 -3.55 -5.29
CA HIS A 78 7.00 -3.24 -6.65
C HIS A 78 5.82 -3.04 -7.60
N VAL A 79 4.78 -3.89 -7.51
CA VAL A 79 3.54 -3.77 -8.30
C VAL A 79 2.83 -2.46 -7.98
N PHE A 80 2.69 -2.11 -6.69
CA PHE A 80 2.03 -0.87 -6.31
C PHE A 80 2.78 0.35 -6.84
N GLU A 81 4.10 0.43 -6.65
CA GLU A 81 4.89 1.56 -7.16
C GLU A 81 4.85 1.65 -8.69
N GLY A 82 4.90 0.52 -9.39
CA GLY A 82 4.70 0.46 -10.84
C GLY A 82 3.37 1.08 -11.25
N SER A 83 2.29 0.76 -10.52
CA SER A 83 0.96 1.32 -10.78
C SER A 83 0.88 2.83 -10.48
N VAL A 84 1.61 3.32 -9.47
CA VAL A 84 1.72 4.75 -9.17
C VAL A 84 2.48 5.46 -10.30
N ARG A 85 3.64 4.94 -10.70
CA ARG A 85 4.46 5.49 -11.82
C ARG A 85 3.67 5.56 -13.13
N ALA A 86 2.82 4.57 -13.39
CA ALA A 86 2.00 4.52 -14.59
C ALA A 86 0.84 5.55 -14.61
N THR A 87 0.44 6.09 -13.46
CA THR A 87 -0.80 6.88 -13.32
C THR A 87 -0.60 8.30 -12.79
N ALA A 88 0.45 8.56 -12.01
CA ALA A 88 0.71 9.85 -11.40
C ALA A 88 1.62 10.73 -12.27
N THR A 89 1.31 12.04 -12.33
CA THR A 89 2.17 13.03 -12.99
C THR A 89 3.48 13.27 -12.24
N ASP A 90 3.43 13.20 -10.91
CA ASP A 90 4.59 13.31 -10.02
C ASP A 90 4.59 12.10 -9.07
N PRO A 91 5.20 10.97 -9.49
CA PRO A 91 5.13 9.73 -8.74
C PRO A 91 6.10 9.68 -7.57
N ASP A 92 7.22 10.41 -7.60
CA ASP A 92 8.31 10.25 -6.64
C ASP A 92 7.86 10.60 -5.22
N ALA A 93 7.18 11.73 -5.03
CA ALA A 93 6.63 12.12 -3.73
C ALA A 93 5.58 11.13 -3.20
N LEU A 94 4.85 10.45 -4.10
CA LEU A 94 3.87 9.42 -3.72
C LEU A 94 4.57 8.13 -3.30
N ILE A 95 5.61 7.71 -4.01
CA ILE A 95 6.42 6.54 -3.68
C ILE A 95 7.14 6.75 -2.34
N ASP A 96 7.72 7.93 -2.12
CA ASP A 96 8.33 8.27 -0.82
C ASP A 96 7.32 8.19 0.33
N ALA A 97 6.10 8.68 0.10
CA ALA A 97 5.02 8.57 1.08
C ALA A 97 4.58 7.12 1.32
N PHE A 98 4.56 6.29 0.26
CA PHE A 98 4.25 4.87 0.31
C PHE A 98 5.26 4.10 1.15
N GLU A 99 6.54 4.18 0.77
CA GLU A 99 7.65 3.52 1.46
C GLU A 99 7.73 3.96 2.92
N ALA A 100 7.56 5.26 3.21
CA ALA A 100 7.53 5.76 4.58
C ALA A 100 6.33 5.21 5.38
N GLY A 101 5.20 4.95 4.72
CA GLY A 101 4.06 4.26 5.33
C GLY A 101 4.40 2.81 5.66
N TYR A 102 5.02 2.09 4.73
CA TYR A 102 5.45 0.71 4.93
C TYR A 102 6.48 0.61 6.06
N ALA A 103 7.55 1.41 6.02
CA ALA A 103 8.65 1.42 6.97
C ALA A 103 8.23 1.73 8.41
N ALA A 104 7.08 2.37 8.62
CA ALA A 104 6.58 2.72 9.94
C ALA A 104 6.15 1.50 10.77
N VAL A 105 5.75 0.40 10.11
CA VAL A 105 5.21 -0.80 10.78
C VAL A 105 5.72 -2.13 10.19
N GLY A 106 6.28 -2.11 8.99
CA GLY A 106 6.75 -3.29 8.26
C GLY A 106 8.22 -3.61 8.49
N ASP A 107 8.61 -4.79 8.01
CA ASP A 107 10.01 -5.23 8.03
C ASP A 107 10.83 -4.47 6.97
N ARG A 108 11.93 -3.84 7.41
CA ARG A 108 12.85 -3.10 6.55
C ARG A 108 13.54 -3.98 5.51
N THR A 109 13.70 -5.28 5.79
CA THR A 109 14.30 -6.22 4.83
C THR A 109 13.52 -6.31 3.53
N VAL A 110 12.20 -6.06 3.56
CA VAL A 110 11.35 -6.01 2.36
C VAL A 110 11.68 -4.80 1.49
N LEU A 111 11.94 -3.63 2.09
CA LEU A 111 12.35 -2.43 1.35
C LEU A 111 13.77 -2.57 0.79
N ASP A 112 14.67 -3.21 1.54
CA ASP A 112 16.01 -3.52 1.04
C ASP A 112 15.93 -4.49 -0.15
N ARG A 113 15.08 -5.52 -0.06
CA ARG A 113 14.83 -6.45 -1.17
C ARG A 113 14.18 -5.77 -2.37
N LEU A 114 13.24 -4.85 -2.15
CA LEU A 114 12.61 -4.07 -3.21
C LEU A 114 13.66 -3.32 -4.04
N ARG A 115 14.61 -2.64 -3.39
CA ARG A 115 15.73 -1.94 -4.07
C ARG A 115 16.57 -2.88 -4.91
N GLU A 116 16.80 -4.12 -4.46
CA GLU A 116 17.50 -5.14 -5.24
C GLU A 116 16.71 -5.57 -6.49
N VAL A 117 15.39 -5.74 -6.35
CA VAL A 117 14.48 -6.09 -7.47
C VAL A 117 14.48 -4.99 -8.53
N GLU A 118 14.33 -3.73 -8.12
CA GLU A 118 14.35 -2.58 -9.03
C GLU A 118 15.70 -2.43 -9.75
N GLY A 119 16.81 -2.70 -9.05
CA GLY A 119 18.15 -2.67 -9.64
C GLY A 119 18.35 -3.70 -10.76
N ARG A 120 17.67 -4.85 -10.70
CA ARG A 120 17.73 -5.90 -11.72
C ARG A 120 16.88 -5.59 -12.95
N GLY A 121 15.78 -4.87 -12.79
CA GLY A 121 14.92 -4.45 -13.91
C GLY A 121 15.56 -3.43 -14.87
N ARG A 122 16.64 -2.75 -14.46
CA ARG A 122 17.36 -1.76 -15.27
C ARG A 122 18.41 -2.36 -16.23
N TYR A 123 18.64 -3.67 -16.19
CA TYR A 123 19.54 -4.40 -17.08
C TYR A 123 18.78 -5.34 -18.03
N GLN A 124 17.80 -4.82 -18.76
CA GLN A 124 17.14 -5.51 -19.87
C GLN A 124 17.10 -4.64 -21.12
#